data_AF-A0A8H4QQG9-F1
#
_entry.id   AF-A0A8H4QQG9-F1
#
_cell.length_a   1.000
_cell.length_b   1.000
_cell.length_c   1.000
_cell.angle_alpha   90.00
_cell.angle_beta   90.00
_cell.angle_gamma   90.00
#
_symmetry.space_group_name_H-M   'P 1'
#
loop_
_entity.id
_entity.type
_entity.pdbx_description
1 polymer ?
#
loop_
_entity_poly.entity_id
_entity_poly.type
_entity_poly.pdbx_seq_one_letter_code
_entity_poly.pdbx_strand_id
1 'polypeptide(L)'
;MAQPYITPQELQRQFASKEASREAGDFFKLEALPGVPLSEIPLLAPDAQYQLSKDAPPPQPTAQAIVHNTFDKERDEWFNGKDIVFYLPRMAMFTGQPSLGIVFACNGKPGPHIKDILRDRKNEKKVVVIDGSEKPAFPMTSWSRIRMLIDWPGIERKSQSIKCTEGSGFYTRGEVAFQVAQRVTSMMYEYRTGANRCVQIINSETRRWDIRKVPFRRLRLLALNYYRNVWVPIIALDIPKEEQKLFFDDFFQFLIYRPTTRQDTYHGVSPVILSSVIKTIQVHRITIQDSGNSYLKVVRA
;
A
#
# COMPACT_ATOMS: atom_id res chain seq x y z
N MET A 1 -34.38 33.83 -33.90
CA MET A 1 -33.74 32.51 -33.68
C MET A 1 -34.10 32.07 -32.27
N ALA A 2 -34.91 31.02 -32.13
CA ALA A 2 -35.34 30.52 -30.83
C ALA A 2 -34.24 29.62 -30.24
N GLN A 3 -33.89 29.82 -28.96
CA GLN A 3 -32.95 28.92 -28.28
C GLN A 3 -33.63 27.57 -28.02
N PRO A 4 -32.92 26.44 -28.20
CA PRO A 4 -33.47 25.12 -27.94
C PRO A 4 -33.77 24.99 -26.44
N TYR A 5 -34.99 24.55 -26.14
CA TYR A 5 -35.43 24.23 -24.78
C TYR A 5 -34.70 22.96 -24.31
N ILE A 6 -33.81 23.11 -23.33
CA ILE A 6 -33.12 22.00 -22.69
C ILE A 6 -34.05 21.41 -21.63
N THR A 7 -34.34 20.12 -21.72
CA THR A 7 -35.19 19.46 -20.74
C THR A 7 -34.48 19.30 -19.40
N PRO A 8 -35.20 19.27 -18.26
CA PRO A 8 -34.59 19.05 -16.94
C PRO A 8 -33.73 17.77 -16.85
N GLN A 9 -34.07 16.74 -17.63
CA GLN A 9 -33.30 15.49 -17.71
C GLN A 9 -31.99 15.65 -18.48
N GLU A 10 -31.96 16.45 -19.54
CA GLU A 10 -30.72 16.80 -20.25
C GLU A 10 -29.82 17.70 -19.41
N LEU A 11 -30.41 18.62 -18.65
CA LEU A 11 -29.69 19.44 -17.68
C LEU A 11 -29.04 18.56 -16.62
N GLN A 12 -29.78 17.61 -16.03
CA GLN A 12 -29.24 16.64 -15.05
C GLN A 12 -28.12 15.76 -15.64
N ARG A 13 -28.25 15.30 -16.89
CA ARG A 13 -27.19 14.55 -17.58
C ARG A 13 -25.93 15.38 -17.81
N GLN A 14 -26.09 16.65 -18.16
CA GLN A 14 -24.95 17.57 -18.33
C GLN A 14 -24.24 17.85 -17.00
N PHE A 15 -24.99 17.98 -15.90
CA PHE A 15 -24.39 18.14 -14.56
C PHE A 15 -23.68 16.86 -14.09
N ALA A 16 -24.31 15.70 -14.20
CA ALA A 16 -23.70 14.42 -13.82
C ALA A 16 -22.44 14.10 -14.66
N SER A 17 -22.45 14.42 -15.95
CA SER A 17 -21.28 14.26 -16.83
C SER A 17 -20.13 15.20 -16.48
N LYS A 18 -20.42 16.45 -16.09
CA LYS A 18 -19.42 17.43 -15.67
C LYS A 18 -18.86 17.12 -14.28
N GLU A 19 -19.66 16.63 -13.34
CA GLU A 19 -19.20 16.18 -12.02
C GLU A 19 -18.32 14.93 -12.12
N ALA A 20 -18.72 13.91 -12.88
CA ALA A 20 -17.91 12.72 -13.11
C ALA A 20 -16.58 13.03 -13.82
N SER A 21 -16.55 14.01 -14.73
CA SER A 21 -15.34 14.44 -15.44
C SER A 21 -14.42 15.33 -14.59
N ARG A 22 -14.98 16.09 -13.63
CA ARG A 22 -14.20 16.86 -12.64
C ARG A 22 -13.58 15.94 -11.58
N GLU A 23 -14.32 14.96 -11.09
CA GLU A 23 -13.80 14.00 -10.11
C GLU A 23 -12.72 13.11 -10.73
N ALA A 24 -12.95 12.51 -11.90
CA ALA A 24 -11.95 11.63 -12.54
C ALA A 24 -10.66 12.36 -12.99
N GLY A 25 -10.72 13.67 -13.24
CA GLY A 25 -9.58 14.48 -13.67
C GLY A 25 -8.72 15.03 -12.52
N ASP A 26 -9.31 15.36 -11.37
CA ASP A 26 -8.59 15.95 -10.24
C ASP A 26 -8.07 14.92 -9.22
N PHE A 27 -8.55 13.66 -9.21
CA PHE A 27 -8.05 12.61 -8.31
C PHE A 27 -6.58 12.21 -8.53
N PHE A 28 -5.98 12.58 -9.67
CA PHE A 28 -4.58 12.28 -9.99
C PHE A 28 -3.64 13.48 -9.92
N LYS A 29 -4.10 14.65 -9.44
CA LYS A 29 -3.14 15.57 -8.84
C LYS A 29 -2.56 14.81 -7.64
N LEU A 30 -1.32 14.38 -7.75
CA LEU A 30 -0.45 14.05 -6.61
C LEU A 30 -0.38 15.32 -5.76
N GLU A 31 -1.44 15.60 -5.00
CA GLU A 31 -1.39 16.52 -3.87
C GLU A 31 -0.21 16.04 -3.04
N ALA A 32 0.68 16.97 -2.70
CA ALA A 32 1.93 16.64 -2.06
C ALA A 32 1.64 15.83 -0.79
N LEU A 33 1.82 14.51 -0.85
CA LEU A 33 1.47 13.60 0.24
C LEU A 33 2.08 14.14 1.55
N PRO A 34 1.34 14.10 2.65
CA PRO A 34 1.90 14.51 3.93
C PRO A 34 3.14 13.66 4.23
N GLY A 35 4.18 14.32 4.71
CA GLY A 35 5.33 13.65 5.29
C GLY A 35 4.90 12.89 6.53
N VAL A 36 5.65 11.85 6.86
CA VAL A 36 5.44 11.16 8.12
C VAL A 36 6.69 11.29 8.99
N PRO A 37 6.60 11.99 10.13
CA PRO A 37 7.62 11.96 11.17
C PRO A 37 7.82 10.53 11.69
N LEU A 38 9.05 10.15 12.05
CA LEU A 38 9.35 8.81 12.57
C LEU A 38 8.49 8.41 13.77
N SER A 39 8.13 9.38 14.62
CA SER A 39 7.25 9.21 15.79
C SER A 39 5.80 8.85 15.43
N GLU A 40 5.35 9.20 14.22
CA GLU A 40 3.98 9.01 13.77
C GLU A 40 3.79 7.72 12.97
N ILE A 41 4.87 7.07 12.53
CA ILE A 41 4.84 5.78 11.82
C ILE A 41 3.93 4.74 12.50
N PRO A 42 3.95 4.57 13.84
CA PRO A 42 3.06 3.63 14.50
C PRO A 42 1.57 3.97 14.38
N LEU A 43 1.23 5.23 14.11
CA LEU A 43 -0.13 5.79 14.11
C LEU A 43 -0.76 5.86 12.71
N LEU A 44 0.02 5.59 11.66
CA LEU A 44 -0.47 5.75 10.30
C LEU A 44 -1.66 4.83 10.00
N ALA A 45 -2.66 5.39 9.33
CA ALA A 45 -3.80 4.65 8.88
C ALA A 45 -3.33 3.53 7.92
N PRO A 46 -3.77 2.27 8.13
CA PRO A 46 -3.49 1.21 7.19
C PRO A 46 -4.12 1.51 5.84
N ASP A 47 -3.65 0.83 4.79
CA ASP A 47 -4.23 0.91 3.45
C ASP A 47 -4.16 2.30 2.78
N ALA A 48 -3.28 3.16 3.28
CA ALA A 48 -3.03 4.48 2.72
C ALA A 48 -1.61 4.59 2.15
N GLN A 49 -1.44 5.56 1.27
CA GLN A 49 -0.16 5.93 0.66
C GLN A 49 0.53 6.98 1.51
N TYR A 50 1.82 6.80 1.76
CA TYR A 50 2.62 7.74 2.53
C TYR A 50 3.96 8.01 1.84
N GLN A 51 4.44 9.24 2.01
CA GLN A 51 5.80 9.61 1.66
C GLN A 51 6.65 9.63 2.93
N LEU A 52 7.55 8.66 3.04
CA LEU A 52 8.33 8.43 4.26
C LEU A 52 9.41 9.49 4.55
N SER A 53 9.87 10.22 3.55
CA SER A 53 11.08 11.07 3.61
C SER A 53 10.85 12.58 3.62
N LYS A 54 9.60 13.06 3.63
CA LYS A 54 9.32 14.50 3.47
C LYS A 54 9.71 15.35 4.69
N ASP A 55 9.65 14.79 5.91
CA ASP A 55 10.02 15.50 7.16
C ASP A 55 11.40 15.09 7.69
N ALA A 56 12.01 14.06 7.12
CA ALA A 56 13.36 13.71 7.48
C ALA A 56 14.30 14.77 6.88
N PRO A 57 15.25 15.33 7.67
CA PRO A 57 16.20 16.27 7.14
C PRO A 57 16.97 15.62 5.99
N PRO A 58 17.32 16.38 4.94
CA PRO A 58 18.13 15.84 3.86
C PRO A 58 19.41 15.22 4.45
N PRO A 59 19.92 14.13 3.85
CA PRO A 59 21.11 13.47 4.36
C PRO A 59 22.24 14.50 4.44
N GLN A 60 22.89 14.61 5.60
CA GLN A 60 24.05 15.46 5.70
C GLN A 60 25.19 14.83 4.89
N PRO A 61 25.96 15.62 4.12
CA PRO A 61 27.05 15.10 3.34
C PRO A 61 28.11 14.50 4.27
N THR A 62 28.44 13.23 4.07
CA THR A 62 29.57 12.60 4.77
C THR A 62 30.86 12.89 4.02
N ALA A 63 32.00 12.91 4.71
CA ALA A 63 33.30 13.09 4.07
C ALA A 63 33.53 12.04 2.96
N GLN A 64 33.10 10.80 3.17
CA GLN A 64 33.16 9.74 2.16
C GLN A 64 32.27 10.04 0.95
N ALA A 65 31.03 10.48 1.16
CA ALA A 65 30.12 10.81 0.06
C ALA A 65 30.61 12.00 -0.77
N ILE A 66 31.27 12.98 -0.13
CA ILE A 66 31.93 14.09 -0.81
C ILE A 66 33.14 13.58 -1.62
N VAL A 67 34.04 12.82 -0.99
CA VAL A 67 35.26 12.31 -1.63
C VAL A 67 34.95 11.40 -2.82
N HIS A 68 33.88 10.61 -2.74
CA HIS A 68 33.45 9.71 -3.81
C HIS A 68 32.48 10.36 -4.80
N ASN A 69 32.15 11.65 -4.64
CA ASN A 69 31.16 12.37 -5.44
C ASN A 69 29.80 11.64 -5.54
N THR A 70 29.40 10.91 -4.49
CA THR A 70 28.11 10.20 -4.42
C THR A 70 27.02 11.05 -3.78
N PHE A 71 27.38 12.17 -3.14
CA PHE A 71 26.43 13.01 -2.42
C PHE A 71 25.29 13.52 -3.31
N ASP A 72 25.59 14.07 -4.49
CA ASP A 72 24.53 14.58 -5.40
C ASP A 72 23.56 13.46 -5.81
N LYS A 73 24.07 12.25 -6.04
CA LYS A 73 23.23 11.09 -6.36
C LYS A 73 22.35 10.67 -5.18
N GLU A 74 22.91 10.61 -3.97
CA GLU A 74 22.16 10.28 -2.75
C GLU A 74 21.10 11.35 -2.43
N ARG A 75 21.45 12.62 -2.65
CA ARG A 75 20.57 13.78 -2.51
C ARG A 75 19.44 13.74 -3.54
N ASP A 76 19.75 13.47 -4.80
CA ASP A 76 18.74 13.39 -5.86
C ASP A 76 17.84 12.15 -5.67
N GLU A 77 18.39 11.01 -5.23
CA GLU A 77 17.59 9.84 -4.84
C GLU A 77 16.67 10.12 -3.64
N TRP A 78 17.10 10.98 -2.72
CA TRP A 78 16.29 11.45 -1.60
C TRP A 78 15.13 12.34 -2.07
N PHE A 79 15.39 13.34 -2.91
CA PHE A 79 14.38 14.30 -3.35
C PHE A 79 13.45 13.77 -4.45
N ASN A 80 13.89 12.84 -5.29
CA ASN A 80 13.12 12.38 -6.46
C ASN A 80 11.99 11.37 -6.14
N GLY A 81 11.47 11.37 -4.89
CA GLY A 81 10.15 10.78 -4.60
C GLY A 81 10.05 9.26 -4.75
N LYS A 82 11.16 8.52 -4.54
CA LYS A 82 11.15 7.05 -4.57
C LYS A 82 10.64 6.39 -3.29
N ASP A 83 10.21 7.18 -2.30
CA ASP A 83 9.83 6.67 -0.98
C ASP A 83 8.32 6.73 -0.71
N ILE A 84 7.57 6.54 -1.80
CA ILE A 84 6.13 6.33 -1.72
C ILE A 84 5.89 4.87 -1.39
N VAL A 85 5.18 4.64 -0.28
CA VAL A 85 4.90 3.30 0.21
C VAL A 85 3.42 3.11 0.49
N PHE A 86 2.96 1.87 0.36
CA PHE A 86 1.60 1.47 0.70
C PHE A 86 1.62 0.60 1.95
N TYR A 87 0.86 1.01 2.96
CA TYR A 87 0.79 0.25 4.21
C TYR A 87 -0.13 -0.94 4.02
N LEU A 88 0.33 -2.11 4.47
CA LEU A 88 -0.48 -3.31 4.48
C LEU A 88 -1.77 -3.04 5.28
N PRO A 89 -2.97 -3.41 4.78
CA PRO A 89 -4.19 -3.27 5.53
C PRO A 89 -4.10 -4.06 6.82
N ARG A 90 -4.69 -3.48 7.86
CA ARG A 90 -4.76 -4.07 9.18
C ARG A 90 -6.21 -4.16 9.61
N MET A 91 -6.50 -5.13 10.46
CA MET A 91 -7.77 -5.17 11.15
C MET A 91 -8.01 -3.92 11.98
N ALA A 92 -9.29 -3.55 12.14
CA ALA A 92 -9.72 -2.46 13.01
C ALA A 92 -9.24 -2.60 14.48
N MET A 93 -8.99 -3.83 14.97
CA MET A 93 -8.45 -4.03 16.32
C MET A 93 -6.96 -3.68 16.46
N PHE A 94 -6.25 -3.56 15.33
CA PHE A 94 -4.85 -3.15 15.22
C PHE A 94 -4.72 -1.80 14.50
N THR A 95 -5.83 -1.05 14.41
CA THR A 95 -5.84 0.37 14.05
C THR A 95 -5.98 1.21 15.33
N GLY A 96 -5.33 2.36 15.35
CA GLY A 96 -5.27 3.24 16.52
C GLY A 96 -3.91 3.24 17.22
N GLN A 97 -3.86 3.94 18.35
CA GLN A 97 -2.62 4.20 19.10
C GLN A 97 -2.13 2.92 19.79
N PRO A 98 -0.94 2.41 19.45
CA PRO A 98 -0.36 1.27 20.15
C PRO A 98 0.09 1.68 21.55
N SER A 99 0.10 0.72 22.49
CA SER A 99 0.58 0.99 23.86
C SER A 99 2.10 1.10 23.91
N LEU A 100 2.80 0.36 23.04
CA LEU A 100 4.25 0.41 22.87
C LEU A 100 4.57 0.23 21.37
N GLY A 101 5.69 0.78 20.91
CA GLY A 101 6.11 0.63 19.53
C GLY A 101 7.63 0.68 19.39
N ILE A 102 8.16 -0.12 18.47
CA ILE A 102 9.56 -0.06 18.03
C ILE A 102 9.54 0.36 16.57
N VAL A 103 10.04 1.56 16.28
CA VAL A 103 10.21 2.01 14.89
C VAL A 103 11.51 1.43 14.34
N PHE A 104 11.56 1.05 13.08
CA PHE A 104 12.78 0.61 12.42
C PHE A 104 13.17 1.62 11.35
N ALA A 105 14.41 2.07 11.41
CA ALA A 105 15.00 3.00 10.46
C ALA A 105 16.43 2.55 10.12
N CYS A 106 16.95 2.99 8.98
CA CYS A 106 18.33 2.78 8.55
C CYS A 106 18.83 4.09 7.96
N ASN A 107 19.87 4.67 8.55
CA ASN A 107 20.43 5.97 8.17
C ASN A 107 19.36 7.08 8.18
N GLY A 108 18.50 7.09 9.20
CA GLY A 108 17.41 8.05 9.35
C GLY A 108 16.21 7.82 8.44
N LYS A 109 16.28 6.89 7.48
CA LYS A 109 15.14 6.52 6.62
C LYS A 109 14.31 5.45 7.30
N PRO A 110 12.99 5.64 7.47
CA PRO A 110 12.14 4.61 8.05
C PRO A 110 11.94 3.44 7.11
N GLY A 111 11.70 2.27 7.70
CA GLY A 111 11.30 1.09 6.95
C GLY A 111 12.41 0.48 6.12
N PRO A 112 13.48 -0.07 6.73
CA PRO A 112 14.45 -0.86 5.99
C PRO A 112 13.76 -1.99 5.21
N HIS A 113 14.29 -2.30 4.02
CA HIS A 113 13.81 -3.42 3.22
C HIS A 113 14.05 -4.74 3.93
N ILE A 114 13.02 -5.57 4.04
CA ILE A 114 13.09 -6.89 4.70
C ILE A 114 14.19 -7.75 4.08
N LYS A 115 14.34 -7.70 2.76
CA LYS A 115 15.40 -8.40 2.03
C LYS A 115 16.79 -8.01 2.52
N ASP A 116 17.03 -6.73 2.77
CA ASP A 116 18.37 -6.25 3.10
C ASP A 116 18.69 -6.51 4.58
N ILE A 117 17.69 -6.46 5.48
CA ILE A 117 17.82 -6.95 6.87
C ILE A 117 18.27 -8.42 6.88
N LEU A 118 17.73 -9.27 6.01
CA LEU A 118 18.07 -10.69 5.97
C LEU A 118 19.44 -11.00 5.34
N ARG A 119 19.96 -10.10 4.50
CA ARG A 119 21.28 -10.25 3.86
C ARG A 119 22.41 -10.01 4.84
N ASP A 120 22.21 -9.07 5.75
CA ASP A 120 23.21 -8.62 6.72
C ASP A 120 23.89 -9.78 7.47
N ARG A 121 23.11 -10.77 7.91
CA ARG A 121 23.61 -11.91 8.69
C ARG A 121 24.39 -12.97 7.90
N LYS A 122 24.46 -12.88 6.57
CA LYS A 122 25.10 -13.90 5.71
C LYS A 122 26.56 -13.60 5.36
N ASN A 123 27.23 -12.70 6.09
CA ASN A 123 28.58 -12.23 5.80
C ASN A 123 28.73 -11.57 4.41
N GLU A 124 27.64 -11.04 3.84
CA GLU A 124 27.69 -10.32 2.56
C GLU A 124 28.09 -8.85 2.83
N LYS A 125 28.95 -8.28 1.96
CA LYS A 125 29.60 -6.96 2.07
C LYS A 125 28.70 -5.74 2.34
N LYS A 126 27.37 -5.86 2.36
CA LYS A 126 26.44 -4.75 2.57
C LYS A 126 25.56 -5.03 3.78
N VAL A 127 26.04 -4.60 4.93
CA VAL A 127 25.37 -4.65 6.22
C VAL A 127 24.34 -3.52 6.28
N VAL A 128 23.05 -3.84 6.40
CA VAL A 128 22.02 -2.83 6.71
C VAL A 128 22.00 -2.64 8.21
N VAL A 129 22.58 -1.52 8.66
CA VAL A 129 22.62 -1.18 10.08
C VAL A 129 21.32 -0.49 10.46
N ILE A 130 20.53 -1.15 11.29
CA ILE A 130 19.34 -0.57 11.90
C ILE A 130 19.75 0.55 12.85
N ASP A 131 19.05 1.69 12.83
CA ASP A 131 19.33 2.81 13.71
C ASP A 131 19.16 2.41 15.18
N GLY A 132 20.26 2.48 15.92
CA GLY A 132 20.33 1.96 17.29
C GLY A 132 20.22 0.43 17.37
N SER A 133 20.82 -0.28 16.40
CA SER A 133 20.83 -1.75 16.30
C SER A 133 21.17 -2.41 17.63
N GLU A 134 22.20 -1.91 18.33
CA GLU A 134 22.74 -2.45 19.58
C GLU A 134 21.91 -2.12 20.82
N LYS A 135 20.94 -1.20 20.71
CA LYS A 135 20.09 -0.85 21.85
C LYS A 135 19.14 -2.01 22.15
N PRO A 136 18.91 -2.36 23.43
CA PRO A 136 17.88 -3.33 23.78
C PRO A 136 16.53 -2.93 23.19
N ALA A 137 15.83 -3.87 22.58
CA ALA A 137 14.52 -3.64 21.97
C ALA A 137 13.41 -3.52 23.03
N PHE A 138 13.59 -4.17 24.18
CA PHE A 138 12.63 -4.25 25.27
C PHE A 138 13.24 -3.85 26.62
N PRO A 139 13.89 -2.67 26.74
CA PRO A 139 14.74 -2.35 27.88
C PRO A 139 13.98 -2.26 29.20
N MET A 140 12.69 -1.91 29.16
CA MET A 140 11.86 -1.70 30.35
C MET A 140 10.92 -2.87 30.65
N THR A 141 11.00 -3.97 29.88
CA THR A 141 10.09 -5.10 30.07
C THR A 141 10.85 -6.32 30.55
N SER A 142 10.34 -6.97 31.60
CA SER A 142 10.85 -8.25 32.08
C SER A 142 10.33 -9.42 31.23
N TRP A 143 10.02 -9.19 29.95
CA TRP A 143 9.46 -10.24 29.10
C TRP A 143 10.57 -11.15 28.60
N SER A 144 10.40 -12.45 28.83
CA SER A 144 11.24 -13.49 28.22
C SER A 144 10.80 -13.82 26.81
N ARG A 145 9.50 -13.62 26.50
CA ARG A 145 8.88 -13.89 25.21
C ARG A 145 7.76 -12.90 24.93
N ILE A 146 7.59 -12.55 23.66
CA ILE A 146 6.43 -11.83 23.17
C ILE A 146 5.61 -12.70 22.21
N ARG A 147 4.32 -12.40 22.15
CA ARG A 147 3.40 -12.94 21.15
C ARG A 147 3.37 -11.98 19.96
N MET A 148 3.82 -12.42 18.80
CA MET A 148 3.74 -11.65 17.55
C MET A 148 2.68 -12.22 16.62
N LEU A 149 1.96 -11.38 15.89
CA LEU A 149 1.00 -11.76 14.86
C LEU A 149 1.27 -10.94 13.61
N ILE A 150 1.45 -11.59 12.47
CA ILE A 150 1.58 -10.91 11.17
C ILE A 150 0.17 -10.76 10.61
N ASP A 151 -0.34 -9.53 10.61
CA ASP A 151 -1.71 -9.24 10.16
C ASP A 151 -1.71 -9.03 8.64
N TRP A 152 -1.83 -10.13 7.89
CA TRP A 152 -1.87 -10.10 6.44
C TRP A 152 -3.32 -10.27 5.93
N PRO A 153 -3.81 -9.44 4.99
CA PRO A 153 -5.20 -9.47 4.55
C PRO A 153 -5.62 -10.84 3.99
N GLY A 154 -6.71 -11.40 4.54
CA GLY A 154 -7.26 -12.69 4.11
C GLY A 154 -6.49 -13.92 4.58
N ILE A 155 -5.44 -13.77 5.39
CA ILE A 155 -4.68 -14.89 5.96
C ILE A 155 -5.17 -15.23 7.36
N GLU A 156 -5.29 -16.53 7.67
CA GLU A 156 -5.60 -17.00 9.01
C GLU A 156 -4.51 -16.57 10.01
N ARG A 157 -4.95 -16.02 11.14
CA ARG A 157 -4.06 -15.40 12.12
C ARG A 157 -3.45 -16.45 13.03
N LYS A 158 -2.17 -16.72 12.82
CA LYS A 158 -1.38 -17.56 13.72
C LYS A 158 -0.34 -16.71 14.44
N SER A 159 -0.52 -16.57 15.74
CA SER A 159 0.47 -15.89 16.56
C SER A 159 1.70 -16.76 16.77
N GLN A 160 2.88 -16.17 16.68
CA GLN A 160 4.16 -16.81 16.87
C GLN A 160 4.84 -16.22 18.11
N SER A 161 5.53 -17.05 18.87
CA SER A 161 6.35 -16.55 19.98
C SER A 161 7.71 -16.08 19.47
N ILE A 162 8.14 -14.90 19.92
CA ILE A 162 9.50 -14.38 19.76
C ILE A 162 10.14 -14.38 21.14
N LYS A 163 11.38 -14.88 21.25
CA LYS A 163 12.17 -14.68 22.48
C LYS A 163 12.53 -13.21 22.59
N CYS A 164 12.64 -12.69 23.80
CA CYS A 164 13.09 -11.31 24.06
C CYS A 164 14.46 -11.28 24.73
N THR A 165 14.98 -12.44 25.12
CA THR A 165 16.26 -12.60 25.80
C THR A 165 17.07 -13.72 25.15
N GLU A 166 18.39 -13.57 25.21
CA GLU A 166 19.38 -14.58 24.87
C GLU A 166 20.50 -14.56 25.91
N GLY A 167 20.71 -15.71 26.56
CA GLY A 167 21.58 -15.78 27.73
C GLY A 167 21.10 -14.84 28.85
N SER A 168 22.00 -13.96 29.30
CA SER A 168 21.73 -12.94 30.32
C SER A 168 21.22 -11.60 29.77
N GLY A 169 21.18 -11.43 28.44
CA GLY A 169 20.85 -10.16 27.79
C GLY A 169 19.45 -10.13 27.17
N PHE A 170 18.96 -8.92 26.92
CA PHE A 170 17.80 -8.67 26.06
C PHE A 170 18.21 -8.62 24.60
N TYR A 171 17.32 -9.04 23.71
CA TYR A 171 17.55 -8.84 22.29
C TYR A 171 17.64 -7.37 21.92
N THR A 172 18.57 -7.09 21.02
CA THR A 172 18.80 -5.77 20.47
C THR A 172 17.74 -5.45 19.40
N ARG A 173 17.59 -4.17 19.03
CA ARG A 173 16.66 -3.75 17.98
C ARG A 173 16.98 -4.40 16.64
N GLY A 174 18.27 -4.57 16.32
CA GLY A 174 18.72 -5.26 15.11
C GLY A 174 18.29 -6.72 15.09
N GLU A 175 18.47 -7.44 16.20
CA GLU A 175 18.07 -8.84 16.33
C GLU A 175 16.55 -9.04 16.23
N VAL A 176 15.77 -8.15 16.85
CA VAL A 176 14.32 -8.17 16.73
C VAL A 176 13.88 -7.90 15.30
N ALA A 177 14.45 -6.89 14.63
CA ALA A 177 14.16 -6.59 13.23
C ALA A 177 14.43 -7.81 12.33
N PHE A 178 15.58 -8.47 12.51
CA PHE A 178 15.95 -9.68 11.79
C PHE A 178 14.94 -10.82 12.03
N GLN A 179 14.56 -11.06 13.28
CA GLN A 179 13.61 -12.11 13.63
C GLN A 179 12.19 -11.86 13.09
N VAL A 180 11.75 -10.61 13.04
CA VAL A 180 10.49 -10.23 12.42
C VAL A 180 10.57 -10.44 10.90
N ALA A 181 11.64 -9.95 10.27
CA ALA A 181 11.91 -10.11 8.85
C ALA A 181 11.92 -11.59 8.42
N GLN A 182 12.56 -12.45 9.21
CA GLN A 182 12.62 -13.89 8.95
C GLN A 182 11.21 -14.51 8.98
N ARG A 183 10.40 -14.20 10.01
CA ARG A 183 9.04 -14.73 10.14
C ARG A 183 8.11 -14.27 9.02
N VAL A 184 8.18 -13.01 8.62
CA VAL A 184 7.43 -12.49 7.46
C VAL A 184 7.83 -13.25 6.20
N THR A 185 9.13 -13.46 5.98
CA THR A 185 9.64 -14.17 4.80
C THR A 185 9.24 -15.63 4.79
N SER A 186 9.34 -16.32 5.93
CA SER A 186 8.88 -17.71 6.10
C SER A 186 7.41 -17.83 5.77
N MET A 187 6.56 -16.95 6.32
CA MET A 187 5.14 -16.92 6.00
C MET A 187 4.90 -16.76 4.49
N MET A 188 5.53 -15.77 3.85
CA MET A 188 5.37 -15.59 2.39
C MET A 188 5.82 -16.81 1.59
N TYR A 189 6.94 -17.43 1.97
CA TYR A 189 7.47 -18.62 1.30
C TYR A 189 6.52 -19.81 1.42
N GLU A 190 6.00 -20.08 2.62
CA GLU A 190 5.07 -21.18 2.86
C GLU A 190 3.79 -21.05 2.03
N TYR A 191 3.24 -19.83 1.90
CA TYR A 191 2.05 -19.57 1.08
C TYR A 191 2.33 -19.68 -0.42
N ARG A 192 3.53 -19.32 -0.88
CA ARG A 192 3.94 -19.43 -2.29
C ARG A 192 4.17 -20.86 -2.71
N THR A 193 4.71 -21.68 -1.82
CA THR A 193 5.02 -23.09 -2.09
C THR A 193 3.87 -24.03 -1.79
N GLY A 194 2.82 -23.56 -1.10
CA GLY A 194 1.74 -24.41 -0.61
C GLY A 194 2.17 -25.32 0.55
N ALA A 195 3.32 -25.05 1.17
CA ALA A 195 3.77 -25.80 2.35
C ALA A 195 2.84 -25.58 3.55
N ASN A 196 2.16 -24.42 3.60
CA ASN A 196 1.09 -24.19 4.55
C ASN A 196 -0.25 -24.72 4.00
N ARG A 197 -1.01 -25.42 4.85
CA ARG A 197 -2.41 -25.77 4.54
C ARG A 197 -3.36 -24.58 4.61
N CYS A 198 -2.92 -23.45 5.16
CA CYS A 198 -3.70 -22.23 5.20
C CYS A 198 -3.81 -21.61 3.80
N VAL A 199 -5.04 -21.27 3.42
CA VAL A 199 -5.36 -20.58 2.17
C VAL A 199 -5.62 -19.12 2.48
N GLN A 200 -5.04 -18.22 1.68
CA GLN A 200 -5.43 -16.82 1.73
C GLN A 200 -6.80 -16.66 1.06
N ILE A 201 -7.76 -16.09 1.77
CA ILE A 201 -9.07 -15.72 1.23
C ILE A 201 -8.85 -14.53 0.28
N ILE A 202 -8.99 -14.76 -1.02
CA ILE A 202 -8.87 -13.74 -2.06
C ILE A 202 -10.27 -13.24 -2.42
N ASN A 203 -10.56 -11.99 -2.05
CA ASN A 203 -11.77 -11.26 -2.42
C ASN A 203 -11.39 -9.86 -2.93
N SER A 204 -12.38 -9.01 -3.18
CA SER A 204 -12.14 -7.64 -3.67
C SER A 204 -11.24 -6.80 -2.77
N GLU A 205 -11.27 -7.00 -1.46
CA GLU A 205 -10.50 -6.21 -0.48
C GLU A 205 -9.06 -6.75 -0.33
N THR A 206 -8.88 -8.06 -0.48
CA THR A 206 -7.60 -8.75 -0.21
C THR A 206 -6.81 -9.08 -1.48
N ARG A 207 -7.41 -9.03 -2.67
CA ARG A 207 -6.79 -9.47 -3.94
C ARG A 207 -5.48 -8.76 -4.26
N ARG A 208 -5.40 -7.44 -4.04
CA ARG A 208 -4.15 -6.67 -4.25
C ARG A 208 -3.04 -7.08 -3.29
N TRP A 209 -3.39 -7.71 -2.18
CA TRP A 209 -2.49 -8.23 -1.17
C TRP A 209 -2.31 -9.75 -1.30
N ASP A 210 -2.56 -10.33 -2.49
CA ASP A 210 -2.25 -11.74 -2.74
C ASP A 210 -0.76 -11.97 -2.47
N ILE A 211 -0.47 -12.69 -1.38
CA ILE A 211 0.89 -12.89 -0.86
C ILE A 211 1.82 -13.57 -1.87
N ARG A 212 1.22 -14.31 -2.81
CA ARG A 212 1.94 -15.01 -3.88
C ARG A 212 2.45 -14.02 -4.94
N LYS A 213 1.73 -12.91 -5.13
CA LYS A 213 2.02 -11.88 -6.14
C LYS A 213 2.84 -10.72 -5.58
N VAL A 214 2.68 -10.39 -4.29
CA VAL A 214 3.40 -9.27 -3.67
C VAL A 214 4.91 -9.49 -3.72
N PRO A 215 5.71 -8.61 -4.37
CA PRO A 215 7.13 -8.83 -4.54
C PRO A 215 7.88 -8.62 -3.22
N PHE A 216 8.37 -9.71 -2.63
CA PHE A 216 9.15 -9.71 -1.38
C PHE A 216 10.26 -8.65 -1.32
N ARG A 217 10.96 -8.41 -2.43
CA ARG A 217 12.08 -7.45 -2.51
C ARG A 217 11.67 -6.01 -2.23
N ARG A 218 10.38 -5.69 -2.33
CA ARG A 218 9.81 -4.35 -2.16
C ARG A 218 9.15 -4.16 -0.79
N LEU A 219 9.18 -5.17 0.07
CA LEU A 219 8.62 -5.07 1.41
C LEU A 219 9.57 -4.36 2.36
N ARG A 220 9.00 -3.46 3.15
CA ARG A 220 9.67 -2.71 4.22
C ARG A 220 9.09 -3.06 5.57
N LEU A 221 9.95 -3.12 6.57
CA LEU A 221 9.56 -3.30 7.97
C LEU A 221 9.67 -1.95 8.68
N LEU A 222 8.54 -1.32 8.95
CA LEU A 222 8.48 0.06 9.45
C LEU A 222 8.50 0.13 10.97
N ALA A 223 7.72 -0.72 11.62
CA ALA A 223 7.61 -0.74 13.07
C ALA A 223 7.16 -2.13 13.56
N LEU A 224 7.23 -2.33 14.87
CA LEU A 224 6.59 -3.41 15.60
C LEU A 224 5.73 -2.76 16.69
N ASN A 225 4.42 -2.91 16.62
CA ASN A 225 3.46 -2.23 17.50
C ASN A 225 2.80 -3.21 18.46
N TYR A 226 2.65 -2.83 19.72
CA TYR A 226 1.98 -3.63 20.74
C TYR A 226 0.52 -3.21 20.93
N TYR A 227 -0.38 -4.16 20.71
CA TYR A 227 -1.83 -4.03 20.88
C TYR A 227 -2.38 -5.16 21.73
N ARG A 228 -3.03 -4.84 22.85
CA ARG A 228 -3.86 -5.78 23.64
C ARG A 228 -3.21 -7.16 23.89
N ASN A 229 -1.91 -7.23 24.18
CA ASN A 229 -1.09 -8.46 24.36
C ASN A 229 -0.42 -9.08 23.14
N VAL A 230 -0.51 -8.46 21.96
CA VAL A 230 0.08 -8.94 20.71
C VAL A 230 0.95 -7.86 20.08
N TRP A 231 2.14 -8.25 19.62
CA TRP A 231 2.99 -7.43 18.77
C TRP A 231 2.65 -7.65 17.29
N VAL A 232 2.43 -6.59 16.54
CA VAL A 232 2.04 -6.62 15.14
C VAL A 232 3.07 -5.83 14.33
N PRO A 233 3.76 -6.46 13.36
CA PRO A 233 4.70 -5.74 12.51
C PRO A 233 3.93 -4.86 11.53
N ILE A 234 4.41 -3.63 11.38
CA ILE A 234 3.90 -2.67 10.42
C ILE A 234 4.73 -2.82 9.15
N ILE A 235 4.09 -3.33 8.11
CA ILE A 235 4.72 -3.67 6.83
C ILE A 235 4.20 -2.71 5.77
N ALA A 236 5.11 -2.26 4.92
CA ALA A 236 4.78 -1.47 3.74
C ALA A 236 5.35 -2.09 2.47
N LEU A 237 4.77 -1.70 1.34
CA LEU A 237 5.18 -2.09 0.00
C LEU A 237 5.62 -0.86 -0.80
N ASP A 238 6.84 -0.90 -1.35
CA ASP A 238 7.29 0.07 -2.35
C ASP A 238 6.59 -0.18 -3.67
N ILE A 239 5.99 0.86 -4.25
CA ILE A 239 5.37 0.78 -5.57
C ILE A 239 6.06 1.77 -6.50
N PRO A 240 6.74 1.29 -7.57
CA PRO A 240 7.34 2.16 -8.56
C PRO A 240 6.30 3.12 -9.13
N LYS A 241 6.73 4.35 -9.44
CA LYS A 241 5.84 5.41 -9.96
C LYS A 241 5.00 4.94 -11.16
N GLU A 242 5.58 4.13 -12.02
CA GLU A 242 4.94 3.53 -13.20
C GLU A 242 3.79 2.57 -12.85
N GLU A 243 3.91 1.87 -11.73
CA GLU A 243 2.95 0.87 -11.25
C GLU A 243 1.90 1.47 -10.31
N GLN A 244 2.13 2.66 -9.76
CA GLN A 244 1.19 3.31 -8.83
C GLN A 244 -0.19 3.46 -9.44
N LYS A 245 -0.27 3.94 -10.70
CA LYS A 245 -1.56 4.10 -11.38
C LYS A 245 -2.31 2.77 -11.54
N LEU A 246 -1.63 1.72 -11.98
CA LEU A 246 -2.25 0.39 -12.14
C LEU A 246 -2.70 -0.19 -10.79
N PHE A 247 -1.91 0.02 -9.74
CA PHE A 247 -2.26 -0.41 -8.39
C PHE A 247 -3.54 0.26 -7.88
N PHE A 248 -3.81 1.51 -8.28
CA PHE A 248 -5.04 2.23 -7.97
C PHE A 248 -6.20 1.90 -8.90
N ASP A 249 -5.95 1.74 -10.20
CA ASP A 249 -7.01 1.48 -11.17
C ASP A 249 -7.72 0.13 -10.87
N ASP A 250 -6.98 -0.88 -10.39
CA ASP A 250 -7.55 -2.15 -9.88
C ASP A 250 -8.50 -1.93 -8.68
N PHE A 251 -8.29 -0.89 -7.88
CA PHE A 251 -9.16 -0.54 -6.75
C PHE A 251 -10.42 0.22 -7.21
N PHE A 252 -10.27 1.18 -8.11
CA PHE A 252 -11.39 2.03 -8.56
C PHE A 252 -12.34 1.34 -9.52
N GLN A 253 -11.84 0.49 -10.43
CA GLN A 253 -12.72 -0.32 -11.30
C GLN A 253 -13.69 -1.16 -10.47
N PHE A 254 -13.31 -1.55 -9.26
CA PHE A 254 -14.17 -2.31 -8.36
C PHE A 254 -15.23 -1.44 -7.64
N LEU A 255 -14.91 -0.22 -7.21
CA LEU A 255 -15.90 0.67 -6.58
C LEU A 255 -17.05 0.99 -7.54
N ILE A 256 -16.74 1.15 -8.82
CA ILE A 256 -17.72 1.39 -9.88
C ILE A 256 -18.52 0.10 -10.20
N TYR A 257 -17.89 -1.07 -10.04
CA TYR A 257 -18.50 -2.37 -10.33
C TYR A 257 -19.00 -3.10 -9.06
N ARG A 258 -19.45 -2.38 -8.03
CA ARG A 258 -20.34 -2.99 -7.03
C ARG A 258 -21.69 -3.19 -7.71
N PRO A 259 -22.12 -4.43 -8.02
CA PRO A 259 -23.53 -4.61 -8.28
C PRO A 259 -24.24 -4.22 -6.99
N THR A 260 -25.18 -3.30 -7.07
CA THR A 260 -26.09 -2.94 -5.98
C THR A 260 -26.98 -4.15 -5.69
N THR A 261 -26.42 -5.21 -5.11
CA THR A 261 -27.15 -6.32 -4.52
C THR A 261 -27.60 -5.94 -3.12
N ARG A 262 -28.29 -4.80 -3.04
CA ARG A 262 -29.40 -4.59 -2.12
C ARG A 262 -30.62 -4.38 -2.99
N GLN A 263 -31.12 -5.48 -3.55
CA GLN A 263 -32.55 -5.58 -3.82
C GLN A 263 -33.22 -5.72 -2.45
N ASP A 264 -33.40 -4.59 -1.78
CA ASP A 264 -34.58 -4.48 -0.92
C ASP A 264 -35.76 -4.69 -1.87
N THR A 265 -36.58 -5.66 -1.54
CA THR A 265 -37.77 -6.09 -2.27
C THR A 265 -38.75 -4.92 -2.46
N TYR A 266 -38.54 -4.13 -3.51
CA TYR A 266 -39.57 -3.31 -4.11
C TYR A 266 -40.16 -4.09 -5.28
N HIS A 267 -41.27 -4.76 -4.99
CA HIS A 267 -42.17 -5.26 -6.03
C HIS A 267 -42.74 -4.06 -6.79
N GLY A 268 -42.42 -3.91 -8.09
CA GLY A 268 -43.29 -3.13 -8.97
C GLY A 268 -42.69 -2.28 -10.10
N VAL A 269 -41.44 -2.44 -10.54
CA VAL A 269 -40.99 -1.73 -11.76
C VAL A 269 -40.19 -2.64 -12.71
N SER A 270 -40.60 -2.63 -13.97
CA SER A 270 -40.15 -3.51 -15.06
C SER A 270 -38.70 -3.23 -15.53
N PRO A 271 -37.87 -4.26 -15.79
CA PRO A 271 -36.47 -4.10 -16.19
C PRO A 271 -36.33 -4.05 -17.72
N VAL A 272 -36.41 -2.87 -18.33
CA VAL A 272 -36.16 -2.71 -19.79
C VAL A 272 -35.08 -1.68 -20.14
N ILE A 273 -34.52 -0.92 -19.20
CA ILE A 273 -33.66 0.23 -19.57
C ILE A 273 -32.15 0.06 -19.28
N LEU A 274 -31.71 -1.02 -18.61
CA LEU A 274 -30.30 -1.12 -18.19
C LEU A 274 -29.33 -1.75 -19.21
N SER A 275 -29.80 -2.37 -20.29
CA SER A 275 -28.90 -3.01 -21.27
C SER A 275 -28.40 -2.07 -22.38
N SER A 276 -29.05 -0.93 -22.59
CA SER A 276 -28.73 0.02 -23.66
C SER A 276 -27.67 1.08 -23.28
N VAL A 277 -27.35 1.23 -22.00
CA VAL A 277 -26.35 2.21 -21.52
C VAL A 277 -24.93 1.63 -21.47
N ILE A 278 -24.78 0.30 -21.38
CA ILE A 278 -23.48 -0.35 -21.13
C ILE A 278 -22.68 -0.62 -22.41
N LYS A 279 -23.28 -0.48 -23.61
CA LYS A 279 -22.55 -0.66 -24.89
C LYS A 279 -21.76 0.56 -25.36
N THR A 280 -21.81 1.70 -24.67
CA THR A 280 -21.19 2.96 -25.14
C THR A 280 -20.15 3.51 -24.18
N ILE A 281 -19.25 2.66 -23.69
CA ILE A 281 -17.94 3.08 -23.20
C ILE A 281 -16.88 2.23 -23.89
N GLN A 282 -16.84 2.31 -25.23
CA GLN A 282 -15.59 2.16 -25.95
C GLN A 282 -15.03 3.56 -26.14
N VAL A 283 -13.87 3.81 -25.51
CA VAL A 283 -13.07 5.01 -25.77
C VAL A 283 -12.64 4.95 -27.23
N HIS A 284 -13.38 5.63 -28.09
CA HIS A 284 -12.92 6.02 -29.42
C HIS A 284 -12.91 7.53 -29.46
N ARG A 285 -11.73 8.07 -29.73
CA ARG A 285 -11.49 9.48 -30.01
C ARG A 285 -12.18 9.79 -31.34
N ILE A 286 -13.39 10.35 -31.29
CA ILE A 286 -14.11 10.80 -32.47
C ILE A 286 -13.95 12.31 -32.57
N THR A 287 -13.14 12.75 -33.53
CA THR A 287 -13.19 14.11 -34.06
C THR A 287 -14.37 14.16 -35.02
N ILE A 288 -15.40 14.95 -34.73
CA ILE A 288 -16.52 15.16 -35.65
C ILE A 288 -16.28 16.46 -36.40
N GLN A 289 -16.07 16.33 -37.72
CA GLN A 289 -16.20 17.40 -38.70
C GLN A 289 -17.60 17.29 -39.32
N ASP A 290 -18.27 18.43 -39.41
CA ASP A 290 -19.69 18.57 -39.74
C ASP A 290 -19.93 18.48 -41.26
N SER A 291 -20.88 17.64 -41.71
CA SER A 291 -21.80 17.87 -42.84
C SER A 291 -22.53 16.60 -43.33
N GLY A 292 -23.87 16.66 -43.30
CA GLY A 292 -24.78 16.26 -44.38
C GLY A 292 -24.91 14.79 -44.83
N ASN A 293 -26.02 14.16 -44.44
CA ASN A 293 -26.82 13.11 -45.12
C ASN A 293 -26.11 12.04 -45.99
N SER A 294 -26.29 10.75 -45.61
CA SER A 294 -27.01 9.73 -46.41
C SER A 294 -26.74 8.28 -45.93
N TYR A 295 -27.73 7.42 -46.19
CA TYR A 295 -27.94 6.02 -45.80
C TYR A 295 -26.76 5.04 -45.97
N LEU A 296 -26.65 4.05 -45.06
CA LEU A 296 -25.69 2.95 -45.17
C LEU A 296 -26.39 1.59 -45.37
N LYS A 297 -26.05 1.01 -46.52
CA LYS A 297 -26.32 -0.36 -47.01
C LYS A 297 -25.40 -1.33 -46.27
N VAL A 298 -25.95 -2.41 -45.72
CA VAL A 298 -25.16 -3.49 -45.10
C VAL A 298 -24.64 -4.41 -46.22
N VAL A 299 -23.32 -4.51 -46.34
CA VAL A 299 -22.65 -5.60 -47.06
C VAL A 299 -21.77 -6.34 -46.06
N ARG A 300 -22.01 -7.65 -45.94
CA ARG A 300 -21.25 -8.59 -45.11
C ARG A 300 -19.91 -8.92 -45.77
N ALA A 301 -18.86 -8.99 -44.94
CA ALA A 301 -17.80 -9.98 -45.05
C ALA A 301 -17.85 -10.83 -43.78
#